data_AF-A0A933C8Y7-F1
#
_entry.id   AF-A0A933C8Y7-F1
#
_cell.length_a   1.000
_cell.length_b   1.000
_cell.length_c   1.000
_cell.angle_alpha   90.00
_cell.angle_beta   90.00
_cell.angle_gamma   90.00
#
_symmetry.space_group_name_H-M   'P 1'
#
loop_
_entity.id
_entity.type
_entity.pdbx_description
1 polymer ?
#
loop_
_entity_poly.entity_id
_entity_poly.type
_entity_poly.pdbx_seq_one_letter_code
_entity_poly.pdbx_strand_id
1 'polypeptide(L)' 'MATILVVDDEPEIVTLLRFVLEKDGYRILEASNGQVALERLGVQPPDLNAELPD' A
#
# COMPACT_ATOMS: atom_id res chain seq x y z
N MET A 1 13.11 -2.10 -10.16
CA MET A 1 11.71 -1.64 -10.24
C MET A 1 11.02 -2.08 -8.96
N ALA A 2 10.81 -1.17 -8.02
CA ALA A 2 10.24 -1.49 -6.71
C ALA A 2 8.70 -1.39 -6.75
N THR A 3 8.05 -2.13 -5.84
CA THR A 3 6.61 -2.01 -5.60
C THR A 3 6.40 -1.22 -4.32
N ILE A 4 5.50 -0.23 -4.33
CA ILE A 4 5.20 0.63 -3.17
C ILE A 4 3.72 0.46 -2.83
N LEU A 5 3.42 0.21 -1.54
CA LEU A 5 2.07 0.21 -1.02
C LEU A 5 1.76 1.58 -0.41
N VAL A 6 0.77 2.28 -0.95
CA VAL A 6 0.24 3.54 -0.42
C VAL A 6 -0.99 3.23 0.43
N VAL A 7 -0.99 3.71 1.67
CA VAL A 7 -2.09 3.51 2.64
C VAL A 7 -2.55 4.86 3.15
N ASP A 8 -3.75 5.27 2.77
CA ASP A 8 -4.37 6.53 3.17
C ASP A 8 -5.90 6.40 3.04
N ASP A 9 -6.67 6.95 3.97
CA ASP A 9 -8.14 6.91 3.94
C ASP A 9 -8.75 7.97 3.01
N GLU A 10 -7.95 8.95 2.57
CA GLU A 10 -8.35 9.96 1.60
C GLU A 10 -8.04 9.50 0.16
N PRO A 11 -9.05 9.15 -0.66
CA PRO A 11 -8.83 8.57 -2.00
C PRO A 11 -8.15 9.55 -2.98
N GLU A 12 -8.30 10.86 -2.75
CA GLU A 12 -7.65 11.90 -3.55
C GLU A 12 -6.13 11.88 -3.35
N ILE A 13 -5.66 11.64 -2.11
CA ILE A 13 -4.24 11.53 -1.77
C ILE A 13 -3.64 10.27 -2.38
N VAL A 14 -4.31 9.12 -2.25
CA VAL A 14 -3.88 7.85 -2.87
C VAL A 14 -3.71 8.01 -4.38
N THR A 15 -4.68 8.65 -5.04
CA THR A 15 -4.67 8.87 -6.49
C THR A 15 -3.50 9.76 -6.92
N LEU A 16 -3.25 10.84 -6.17
CA LEU A 16 -2.12 11.75 -6.42
C LEU A 16 -0.78 11.01 -6.29
N LEU A 17 -0.58 10.29 -5.19
CA LEU A 17 0.67 9.57 -4.93
C LEU A 17 0.91 8.47 -5.96
N ARG A 18 -0.12 7.71 -6.34
CA ARG A 18 -0.03 6.74 -7.42
C ARG A 18 0.48 7.39 -8.70
N PHE A 19 -0.14 8.47 -9.15
CA PHE A 19 0.22 9.13 -10.40
C PHE A 19 1.69 9.59 -10.41
N VAL A 20 2.15 10.20 -9.31
CA VAL A 20 3.53 10.69 -9.19
C VAL A 20 4.52 9.52 -9.20
N LEU A 21 4.27 8.47 -8.42
CA LEU A 21 5.21 7.36 -8.28
C LEU A 21 5.19 6.41 -9.49
N GLU A 22 4.05 6.21 -10.15
CA GLU A 22 3.99 5.44 -11.41
C GLU A 22 4.77 6.16 -12.52
N LYS A 23 4.70 7.50 -12.59
CA LYS A 23 5.48 8.30 -13.53
C LYS A 23 6.98 8.14 -13.32
N ASP A 24 7.42 7.92 -12.08
CA ASP A 24 8.81 7.64 -11.72
C ASP A 24 9.20 6.16 -11.96
N GLY A 25 8.29 5.34 -12.46
CA GLY A 25 8.54 3.95 -12.88
C GLY A 25 8.33 2.90 -11.79
N TYR A 26 7.67 3.26 -10.68
CA TYR A 26 7.31 2.31 -9.62
C TYR A 26 5.98 1.60 -9.92
N ARG A 27 5.82 0.40 -9.37
CA ARG A 27 4.51 -0.27 -9.32
C ARG A 27 3.81 0.12 -8.02
N ILE A 28 2.56 0.55 -8.10
CA ILE A 28 1.82 0.99 -6.91
C ILE A 28 0.74 -0.01 -6.53
N LEU A 29 0.68 -0.31 -5.23
CA LEU A 29 -0.43 -0.97 -4.56
C LEU A 29 -1.15 0.07 -3.69
N GLU A 30 -2.46 -0.05 -3.56
CA GLU A 30 -3.30 0.89 -2.84
C GLU A 30 -4.07 0.16 -1.73
N ALA A 31 -4.21 0.82 -0.58
CA ALA A 31 -5.09 0.42 0.51
C ALA A 31 -5.75 1.65 1.15
N SER A 32 -7.04 1.55 1.46
CA SER A 32 -7.82 2.62 2.11
C SER A 32 -7.83 2.54 3.64
N ASN A 33 -7.21 1.50 4.21
CA ASN A 33 -7.08 1.30 5.65
C ASN A 33 -6.04 0.21 5.94
N GLY A 34 -5.71 0.04 7.22
CA GLY A 34 -4.73 -0.93 7.69
C GLY A 34 -5.10 -2.39 7.40
N GLN A 35 -6.38 -2.76 7.44
CA GLN A 35 -6.80 -4.14 7.16
C GLN A 35 -6.51 -4.52 5.70
N VAL A 36 -6.90 -3.65 4.75
CA VAL A 36 -6.59 -3.84 3.34
C VAL A 36 -5.07 -3.84 3.11
N ALA A 37 -4.33 -2.99 3.82
CA ALA A 37 -2.87 -2.95 3.72
C ALA A 37 -2.22 -4.28 4.15
N LEU A 38 -2.62 -4.84 5.29
CA LEU A 38 -2.13 -6.14 5.78
C LEU A 38 -2.47 -7.28 4.81
N GLU A 39 -3.68 -7.29 4.25
CA GLU A 39 -4.07 -8.25 3.22
C GLU A 39 -3.19 -8.15 1.96
N ARG A 40 -2.85 -6.93 1.52
CA ARG A 40 -1.94 -6.69 0.38
C ARG A 40 -0.51 -7.16 0.66
N LEU A 41 -0.08 -7.10 1.91
CA LEU A 41 1.21 -7.60 2.38
C LEU A 41 1.20 -9.12 2.62
N GLY A 42 0.07 -9.80 2.44
CA GLY A 42 -0.04 -11.25 2.64
C GLY A 42 -0.07 -11.68 4.11
N VAL A 43 -0.31 -10.75 5.05
CA VAL A 43 -0.42 -11.04 6.48
C VAL A 43 -1.84 -11.54 6.78
N GLN A 44 -2.00 -12.87 6.89
CA GLN A 44 -3.27 -13.51 7.23
C GLN A 44 -3.12 -14.58 8.32
N PRO A 45 -3.94 -14.55 9.40
CA PRO A 45 -4.92 -13.50 9.72
C PRO A 45 -4.25 -12.14 10.03
N PRO A 46 -4.97 -11.01 9.94
CA PRO A 46 -4.41 -9.71 10.32
C PRO A 46 -3.98 -9.73 11.79
N ASP A 47 -2.67 -9.62 12.03
CA ASP A 47 -2.08 -9.52 13.37
C ASP A 47 -1.27 -8.23 13.44
N LEU A 48 -1.56 -7.41 14.44
CA LEU A 48 -0.87 -6.14 14.67
C LEU A 48 0.59 -6.33 15.09
N ASN A 49 0.96 -7.53 15.54
CA ASN A 49 2.33 -7.88 15.94
C ASN A 49 3.09 -8.66 14.86
N ALA A 50 2.47 -8.95 13.72
CA ALA A 50 3.14 -9.65 12.63
C ALA A 50 4.26 -8.76 12.05
N GLU A 51 5.39 -9.39 11.76
CA GLU A 51 6.46 -8.76 10.99
C GLU A 51 5.93 -8.45 9.59
N LEU A 52 6.11 -7.20 9.14
CA LEU A 52 5.78 -6.80 7.79
C LEU A 52 6.87 -7.33 6.84
N PRO A 53 6.52 -7.80 5.64
CA PRO A 53 7.52 -8.20 4.66
C PRO A 53 8.37 -6.98 4.24
N ASP A 54 9.67 -7.22 4.05
CA ASP A 54 10.65 -6.23 3.55
C ASP A 54 10.32 -5.70 2.14
#